data_AF-A0A1F5NMT2-F1
#
_entry.id   AF-A0A1F5NMT2-F1
#
_cell.length_a   1.000
_cell.length_b   1.000
_cell.length_c   1.000
_cell.angle_alpha   90.00
_cell.angle_beta   90.00
_cell.angle_gamma   90.00
#
_symmetry.space_group_name_H-M   'P 1'
#
loop_
_entity.id
_entity.type
_entity.pdbx_description
1 polymer ?
#
loop_
_entity_poly.entity_id
_entity_poly.type
_entity_poly.pdbx_seq_one_letter_code
_entity_poly.pdbx_strand_id
1 'polypeptide(L)'
;MDAELKNTSNGVNKLIQRSLFNALGTIAYVSVVVTIMQNGEKIFGSINQTIAPIAMLTLFVLSAAVTGSLVLGKPVMLYLNNQKNEAIKLFVYTLCWLALAVIILLIVSVQFK
;
A
#
# COMPACT_ATOMS: atom_id res chain seq x y z
N MET A 1 -36.92 -4.11 8.22
CA MET A 1 -36.17 -3.49 7.11
C MET A 1 -35.04 -2.60 7.63
N ASP A 2 -35.19 -1.99 8.81
CA ASP A 2 -34.20 -1.04 9.38
C ASP A 2 -32.96 -1.69 10.03
N ALA A 3 -33.05 -2.97 10.41
CA ALA A 3 -31.94 -3.71 11.02
C ALA A 3 -30.84 -4.11 10.01
N GLU A 4 -31.19 -4.32 8.73
CA GLU A 4 -30.21 -4.63 7.67
C GLU A 4 -29.46 -3.38 7.19
N LEU A 5 -30.12 -2.22 7.15
CA LEU A 5 -29.48 -0.95 6.80
C LEU A 5 -28.41 -0.53 7.82
N LYS A 6 -28.63 -0.83 9.11
CA LYS A 6 -27.65 -0.57 10.17
C LYS A 6 -26.44 -1.50 10.08
N ASN A 7 -26.58 -2.74 9.59
CA ASN A 7 -25.47 -3.70 9.47
C ASN A 7 -24.53 -3.34 8.30
N THR A 8 -25.10 -2.96 7.15
CA THR A 8 -24.35 -2.49 5.97
C THR A 8 -23.55 -1.22 6.26
N SER A 9 -24.10 -0.24 6.99
CA SER A 9 -23.40 1.00 7.38
C SER A 9 -22.20 0.74 8.32
N ASN A 10 -22.35 -0.19 9.26
CA ASN A 10 -21.25 -0.60 10.15
C ASN A 10 -20.16 -1.37 9.40
N GLY A 11 -20.55 -2.18 8.40
CA GLY A 11 -19.62 -2.87 7.50
C GLY A 11 -18.76 -1.89 6.71
N VAL A 12 -19.40 -0.93 6.00
CA VAL A 12 -18.70 0.05 5.16
C VAL A 12 -17.77 0.96 5.98
N ASN A 13 -18.19 1.44 7.14
CA ASN A 13 -17.32 2.22 8.03
C ASN A 13 -16.08 1.41 8.47
N LYS A 14 -16.27 0.12 8.77
CA LYS A 14 -15.17 -0.78 9.16
C LYS A 14 -14.25 -1.11 7.98
N LEU A 15 -14.76 -1.11 6.75
CA LEU A 15 -13.96 -1.24 5.54
C LEU A 15 -13.09 -0.01 5.30
N ILE A 16 -13.68 1.19 5.42
CA ILE A 16 -12.97 2.47 5.26
C ILE A 16 -11.90 2.65 6.33
N GLN A 17 -12.23 2.34 7.59
CA GLN A 17 -11.27 2.41 8.69
C GLN A 17 -10.09 1.43 8.48
N ARG A 18 -10.37 0.21 8.03
CA ARG A 18 -9.32 -0.78 7.69
C ARG A 18 -8.48 -0.36 6.49
N SER A 19 -9.07 0.19 5.44
CA SER A 19 -8.31 0.67 4.28
C SER A 19 -7.43 1.86 4.65
N LEU A 20 -7.89 2.73 5.54
CA LEU A 20 -7.14 3.87 6.04
C LEU A 20 -5.94 3.41 6.90
N PHE A 21 -6.14 2.41 7.76
CA PHE A 21 -5.04 1.82 8.54
C PHE A 21 -4.03 1.07 7.66
N ASN A 22 -4.49 0.36 6.63
CA ASN A 22 -3.60 -0.27 5.64
C ASN A 22 -2.78 0.77 4.87
N ALA A 23 -3.42 1.88 4.44
CA ALA A 23 -2.73 2.96 3.75
C ALA A 23 -1.69 3.63 4.67
N LEU A 24 -2.05 3.95 5.91
CA LEU A 24 -1.13 4.49 6.92
C LEU A 24 0.04 3.54 7.22
N GLY A 25 -0.24 2.25 7.39
CA GLY A 25 0.79 1.23 7.59
C GLY A 25 1.74 1.11 6.40
N THR A 26 1.21 1.21 5.18
CA THR A 26 2.02 1.20 3.95
C THR A 26 2.91 2.44 3.88
N ILE A 27 2.36 3.62 4.16
CA ILE A 27 3.12 4.88 4.18
C ILE A 27 4.24 4.81 5.23
N ALA A 28 3.92 4.38 6.45
CA ALA A 28 4.89 4.24 7.54
C ALA A 28 6.01 3.25 7.17
N TYR A 29 5.66 2.10 6.59
CA TYR A 29 6.64 1.13 6.12
C TYR A 29 7.56 1.71 5.04
N VAL A 30 6.99 2.35 4.01
CA VAL A 30 7.77 2.97 2.93
C VAL A 30 8.68 4.06 3.45
N SER A 31 8.23 4.91 4.39
CA SER A 31 9.06 5.93 5.03
C SER A 31 10.26 5.34 5.77
N VAL A 32 10.07 4.23 6.49
CA VAL A 32 11.16 3.53 7.18
C VAL A 32 12.15 2.95 6.17
N VAL A 33 11.66 2.30 5.11
CA VAL A 33 12.49 1.73 4.04
C VAL A 33 13.34 2.82 3.37
N VAL A 34 12.73 3.96 3.02
CA VAL A 34 13.45 5.09 2.41
C VAL A 34 14.52 5.63 3.36
N THR A 35 14.22 5.73 4.65
CA THR A 35 15.19 6.20 5.66
C THR A 35 16.39 5.25 5.75
N ILE A 36 16.15 3.94 5.72
CA ILE A 36 17.22 2.93 5.70
C ILE A 36 18.04 3.03 4.42
N MET A 37 17.41 3.21 3.26
CA MET A 37 18.11 3.35 1.99
C MET A 37 18.98 4.62 1.94
N GLN A 38 18.47 5.75 2.43
CA GLN A 38 19.22 7.01 2.48
C GLN A 38 20.40 6.97 3.47
N ASN A 39 20.29 6.19 4.54
CA ASN A 39 21.37 6.02 5.53
C ASN A 39 22.18 4.74 5.28
N GLY A 40 21.97 4.05 4.16
CA GLY A 40 22.57 2.74 3.89
C GLY A 40 24.09 2.76 3.92
N GLU A 41 24.71 3.76 3.29
CA GLU A 41 26.17 3.94 3.31
C GLU A 41 26.72 4.21 4.72
N LYS A 42 25.94 4.88 5.57
CA LYS A 42 26.32 5.21 6.95
C LYS A 42 26.13 4.03 7.92
N ILE A 43 25.16 3.16 7.65
CA ILE A 43 24.83 1.99 8.49
C ILE A 43 25.63 0.76 8.08
N PHE A 44 25.84 0.54 6.78
CA PHE A 44 26.46 -0.67 6.23
C PHE A 44 27.88 -0.43 5.69
N GLY A 45 28.38 0.80 5.69
CA GLY A 45 29.71 1.14 5.17
C GLY A 45 29.81 1.10 3.65
N SER A 46 31.02 1.06 3.11
CA SER A 46 31.27 0.88 1.67
C SER A 46 30.89 -0.54 1.24
N ILE A 47 29.63 -0.71 0.90
CA ILE A 47 29.07 -1.95 0.39
C ILE A 47 29.70 -2.25 -0.98
N ASN A 48 30.09 -3.50 -1.23
CA ASN A 48 30.61 -3.92 -2.53
C ASN A 48 29.65 -3.51 -3.67
N GLN A 49 30.19 -2.97 -4.76
CA GLN A 49 29.40 -2.47 -5.91
C GLN A 49 28.50 -3.56 -6.54
N THR A 50 28.81 -4.84 -6.32
CA THR A 50 27.99 -5.98 -6.76
C THR A 50 26.82 -6.31 -5.81
N ILE A 51 26.98 -6.06 -4.51
CA ILE A 51 25.99 -6.43 -3.48
C ILE A 51 24.93 -5.33 -3.31
N ALA A 52 25.32 -4.06 -3.48
CA ALA A 52 24.40 -2.93 -3.33
C ALA A 52 23.17 -3.01 -4.26
N PRO A 53 23.29 -3.31 -5.57
CA PRO A 53 22.13 -3.47 -6.45
C PRO A 53 21.24 -4.66 -6.06
N ILE A 54 21.84 -5.77 -5.63
CA ILE A 54 21.11 -6.99 -5.22
C ILE A 54 20.26 -6.70 -3.98
N ALA A 55 20.84 -6.03 -2.97
CA ALA A 55 20.13 -5.64 -1.76
C ALA A 55 19.00 -4.66 -2.06
N MET A 56 19.25 -3.67 -2.92
CA MET A 56 18.23 -2.69 -3.33
C MET A 56 17.07 -3.35 -4.08
N LEU A 57 17.36 -4.22 -5.06
CA LEU A 57 16.33 -4.95 -5.79
C LEU A 57 15.54 -5.90 -4.89
N THR A 58 16.21 -6.58 -3.94
CA THR A 58 15.54 -7.49 -3.00
C THR A 58 14.61 -6.73 -2.06
N LEU A 59 15.04 -5.58 -1.53
CA LEU A 59 14.22 -4.72 -0.68
C LEU A 59 13.03 -4.12 -1.46
N PHE A 60 13.24 -3.77 -2.73
CA PHE A 60 12.17 -3.33 -3.63
C PHE A 60 11.14 -4.43 -3.87
N VAL A 61 11.58 -5.65 -4.20
CA VAL A 61 10.67 -6.80 -4.40
C VAL A 61 9.92 -7.12 -3.11
N LEU A 62 10.57 -7.08 -1.94
CA LEU A 62 9.92 -7.26 -0.65
C LEU A 62 8.84 -6.20 -0.41
N SER A 63 9.14 -4.92 -0.68
CA SER A 63 8.17 -3.83 -0.58
C SER A 63 6.97 -4.01 -1.52
N ALA A 64 7.24 -4.39 -2.78
CA ALA A 64 6.21 -4.69 -3.75
C ALA A 64 5.36 -5.90 -3.34
N ALA A 65 5.96 -6.94 -2.74
CA ALA A 65 5.24 -8.11 -2.24
C ALA A 65 4.35 -7.77 -1.03
N VAL A 66 4.83 -6.95 -0.09
CA VAL A 66 4.04 -6.46 1.05
C VAL A 66 2.88 -5.60 0.56
N THR A 67 3.16 -4.62 -0.29
CA THR A 67 2.14 -3.70 -0.84
C THR A 67 1.14 -4.45 -1.71
N GLY A 68 1.61 -5.35 -2.57
CA GLY A 68 0.79 -6.22 -3.39
C GLY A 68 -0.11 -7.13 -2.56
N SER A 69 0.40 -7.70 -1.47
CA SER A 69 -0.41 -8.49 -0.53
C SER A 69 -1.46 -7.63 0.18
N LEU A 70 -1.15 -6.38 0.50
CA LEU A 70 -2.08 -5.47 1.17
C LEU A 70 -3.20 -4.97 0.24
N VAL A 71 -2.87 -4.74 -1.03
CA VAL A 71 -3.81 -4.27 -2.07
C VAL A 71 -4.64 -5.43 -2.64
N LEU A 72 -4.01 -6.58 -2.90
CA LEU A 72 -4.64 -7.71 -3.59
C LEU A 72 -5.14 -8.80 -2.63
N GLY A 73 -4.61 -8.91 -1.41
CA GLY A 73 -4.94 -10.03 -0.52
C GLY A 73 -6.44 -10.14 -0.22
N LYS A 74 -7.10 -9.01 0.04
CA LYS A 74 -8.54 -8.98 0.33
C LYS A 74 -9.42 -9.15 -0.92
N PRO A 75 -9.15 -8.48 -2.06
CA PRO A 75 -9.81 -8.79 -3.34
C PRO A 75 -9.69 -10.26 -3.75
N VAL A 76 -8.51 -10.87 -3.61
CA VAL A 76 -8.28 -12.29 -3.95
C VAL A 76 -9.13 -13.20 -3.07
N MET A 77 -9.20 -12.93 -1.76
CA MET A 77 -10.04 -13.70 -0.85
C MET A 77 -11.54 -13.57 -1.20
N LEU A 78 -12.00 -12.38 -1.60
CA LEU A 78 -13.39 -12.16 -2.06
C LEU A 78 -13.68 -12.85 -3.40
N TYR A 79 -12.69 -12.88 -4.30
CA TYR A 79 -12.80 -13.58 -5.58
C TYR A 79 -12.96 -15.09 -5.38
N LEU A 80 -12.19 -15.68 -4.46
CA LEU A 80 -12.31 -17.10 -4.09
C LEU A 80 -13.66 -17.44 -3.44
N ASN A 81 -14.29 -16.47 -2.76
CA ASN A 81 -15.64 -16.60 -2.21
C ASN A 81 -16.78 -16.37 -3.23
N ASN A 82 -16.49 -16.46 -4.54
CA ASN A 82 -17.43 -16.20 -5.66
C ASN A 82 -18.00 -14.77 -5.73
N GLN A 83 -17.51 -13.82 -4.92
CA GLN A 83 -17.95 -12.42 -4.93
C GLN A 83 -17.11 -11.58 -5.91
N LYS A 84 -17.11 -11.98 -7.19
CA LYS A 84 -16.23 -11.41 -8.24
C LYS A 84 -16.44 -9.91 -8.45
N ASN A 85 -17.69 -9.44 -8.44
CA ASN A 85 -18.01 -8.03 -8.65
C ASN A 85 -17.51 -7.14 -7.50
N GLU A 86 -17.68 -7.58 -6.26
CA GLU A 86 -17.19 -6.88 -5.06
C GLU A 86 -15.65 -6.85 -5.02
N ALA A 87 -15.00 -7.96 -5.38
CA ALA A 87 -13.55 -8.06 -5.45
C ALA A 87 -12.94 -7.03 -6.43
N ILE A 88 -13.51 -6.93 -7.64
CA ILE A 88 -13.05 -5.99 -8.67
C ILE A 88 -13.27 -4.54 -8.23
N LYS A 89 -14.46 -4.22 -7.68
CA LYS A 89 -14.74 -2.87 -7.16
C LYS A 89 -13.75 -2.47 -6.07
N LEU A 90 -13.49 -3.35 -5.11
CA LEU A 90 -12.59 -3.08 -3.99
C LEU A 90 -11.14 -2.85 -4.46
N PHE A 91 -10.68 -3.63 -5.44
CA PHE A 91 -9.38 -3.41 -6.07
C PHE A 91 -9.31 -2.06 -6.82
N VAL A 92 -10.30 -1.77 -7.67
CA VAL A 92 -10.33 -0.52 -8.44
C VAL A 92 -10.38 0.70 -7.53
N TYR A 93 -11.19 0.69 -6.47
CA TYR A 93 -11.21 1.79 -5.49
C TYR A 93 -9.87 1.98 -4.79
N THR A 94 -9.19 0.88 -4.43
CA THR A 94 -7.85 0.94 -3.82
C THR A 94 -6.83 1.54 -4.79
N LEU A 95 -6.91 1.18 -6.08
CA LEU A 95 -6.05 1.71 -7.12
C LEU A 95 -6.32 3.20 -7.39
N CYS A 96 -7.58 3.62 -7.44
CA CYS A 96 -7.96 5.03 -7.57
C CYS A 96 -7.42 5.88 -6.41
N TRP A 97 -7.50 5.39 -5.18
CA TRP A 97 -6.98 6.11 -4.01
C TRP A 97 -5.45 6.23 -4.05
N LEU A 98 -4.76 5.17 -4.46
CA LEU A 98 -3.31 5.21 -4.67
C LEU A 98 -2.92 6.19 -5.80
N ALA A 99 -3.65 6.18 -6.91
CA ALA A 99 -3.42 7.13 -8.01
C ALA A 99 -3.61 8.58 -7.56
N LEU A 100 -4.67 8.87 -6.79
CA LEU A 100 -4.89 10.19 -6.20
C LEU A 100 -3.76 10.59 -5.25
N ALA A 101 -3.29 9.68 -4.39
CA ALA A 101 -2.17 9.94 -3.49
C ALA A 101 -0.88 10.28 -4.26
N VAL A 102 -0.60 9.58 -5.36
CA VAL A 102 0.55 9.87 -6.23
C VAL A 102 0.40 11.26 -6.89
N ILE A 103 -0.78 11.61 -7.39
CA ILE A 103 -1.05 12.92 -7.99
C ILE A 103 -0.81 14.04 -6.97
N ILE A 104 -1.35 13.90 -5.75
CA ILE A 104 -1.15 14.88 -4.67
C ILE A 104 0.34 15.02 -4.34
N LEU A 105 1.06 13.90 -4.22
CA LEU A 105 2.49 13.91 -3.91
C LEU A 105 3.31 14.60 -5.03
N LEU A 106 2.95 14.38 -6.29
CA LEU A 106 3.57 15.06 -7.44
C LEU A 106 3.31 16.57 -7.42
N ILE A 107 2.06 17.00 -7.17
CA ILE A 107 1.71 18.43 -7.08
C ILE A 107 2.51 19.09 -5.96
N VAL A 108 2.55 18.47 -4.77
CA VAL A 108 3.36 18.97 -3.65
C VAL A 108 4.84 19.06 -4.04
N SER A 109 5.39 18.00 -4.64
CA SER A 109 6.80 17.99 -5.05
C SER A 109 7.16 19.07 -6.08
N VAL A 110 6.23 19.44 -6.96
CA VAL A 110 6.40 20.53 -7.95
C VAL A 110 6.29 21.91 -7.30
N GLN A 111 5.43 22.09 -6.30
CA GLN A 111 5.24 23.37 -5.59
C GLN A 111 6.40 23.73 -4.65
N PHE A 112 7.16 22.75 -4.18
CA PHE A 112 8.32 22.93 -3.30
C PHE A 112 9.66 23.09 -4.05
N LYS A 113 9.62 23.33 -5.36
CA LYS A 113 10.78 23.65 -6.20
C LYS A 113 10.79 25.13 -6.54
#